data_AF-A0A174HPD6-F1
#
_entry.id   AF-A0A174HPD6-F1
#
_cell.length_a   1.000
_cell.length_b   1.000
_cell.length_c   1.000
_cell.angle_alpha   90.00
_cell.angle_beta   90.00
_cell.angle_gamma   90.00
#
_symmetry.space_group_name_H-M   'P 1'
#
loop_
_entity.id
_entity.type
_entity.pdbx_description
1 polymer ?
#
loop_
_entity_poly.entity_id
_entity_poly.type
_entity_poly.pdbx_seq_one_letter_code
_entity_poly.pdbx_strand_id
1 'polypeptide(L)'
;MDKLLLFLNQLEKYKADAIQKTDIIEFSLKYNNKLDSLISYDNIKELNSLYPNTINLYIRNSCTEEIDLIDYVNDKSDFEDELEQLIPDTSLILIIINFRKIIRNFFNEYEKEIIIYYSDYEFLREFNVSVNYTDIENKFFNYDKNIVLIIKSDLHLFNNSILITNIKRENLKKSIEEFISKPINDTSKSIQLRNASCNWIGAPNRITPADLYIDFNNEIFSLSDKLKKILIELNCKLIIISFSNFTSAINGKYESIINGNKRIEIDDFEISSYYTEIAYKQLMTIYYCVYNDGSIDKLSICRNLISVLISAKCQGSRLKTIIDNTDLLLKSLHDNLEAYASGNVSNYFKERNTLKKEMSKDISSINSQIDNIIKLLLSNFTSLIGISIAGMVGYIAKGDIFFIKILSILYVFQLDINCLLNIPINIIRSLEYYNDFNVKVKEYKELYFEDSTLEKFKSRKNKNTSILCIYFIIIFLIIIIINFLEYKLLFDIEFIKNILSILD
;
A
#
# COMPACT_ATOMS: atom_id res chain seq x y z
N MET A 1 39.46 -7.66 -15.50
CA MET A 1 38.70 -6.65 -16.28
C MET A 1 39.59 -5.47 -16.66
N ASP A 2 40.52 -5.10 -15.77
CA ASP A 2 41.46 -3.99 -15.92
C ASP A 2 42.21 -3.97 -17.25
N LYS A 3 42.69 -5.12 -17.77
CA LYS A 3 43.51 -5.13 -19.01
C LYS A 3 42.75 -4.72 -20.28
N LEU A 4 41.54 -5.24 -20.50
CA LEU A 4 40.71 -4.86 -21.65
C LEU A 4 40.28 -3.39 -21.54
N LEU A 5 39.95 -2.95 -20.34
CA LEU A 5 39.58 -1.56 -20.10
C LEU A 5 40.76 -0.60 -20.34
N LEU A 6 41.95 -0.95 -19.86
CA LEU A 6 43.19 -0.21 -20.13
C LEU A 6 43.47 -0.15 -21.63
N PHE A 7 43.28 -1.26 -22.35
CA PHE A 7 43.44 -1.32 -23.81
C PHE A 7 42.45 -0.39 -24.54
N LEU A 8 41.16 -0.44 -24.18
CA LEU A 8 40.13 0.44 -24.73
C LEU A 8 40.42 1.93 -24.42
N ASN A 9 40.81 2.24 -23.18
CA ASN A 9 41.15 3.61 -22.77
C ASN A 9 42.38 4.14 -23.51
N GLN A 10 43.36 3.29 -23.79
CA GLN A 10 44.51 3.65 -24.61
C GLN A 10 44.09 3.96 -26.05
N LEU A 11 43.23 3.14 -26.67
CA LEU A 11 42.71 3.41 -28.02
C LEU A 11 42.05 4.79 -28.14
N GLU A 12 41.29 5.21 -27.13
CA GLU A 12 40.68 6.54 -27.09
C GLU A 12 41.71 7.65 -26.89
N LYS A 13 42.71 7.43 -26.04
CA LYS A 13 43.82 8.37 -25.86
C LYS A 13 44.57 8.62 -27.16
N TYR A 14 44.65 7.61 -28.04
CA TYR A 14 45.24 7.71 -29.36
C TYR A 14 44.28 8.24 -30.43
N LYS A 15 43.07 8.67 -30.05
CA LYS A 15 42.03 9.21 -30.95
C LYS A 15 41.69 8.25 -32.10
N ALA A 16 41.61 6.95 -31.81
CA ALA A 16 41.14 5.99 -32.80
C ALA A 16 39.70 6.32 -33.23
N ASP A 17 39.45 6.31 -34.54
CA ASP A 17 38.10 6.44 -35.07
C ASP A 17 37.33 5.15 -34.78
N ALA A 18 36.20 5.26 -34.07
CA ALA A 18 35.45 4.10 -33.58
C ALA A 18 34.07 3.98 -34.25
N ILE A 19 33.84 2.86 -34.93
CA ILE A 19 32.55 2.50 -35.55
C ILE A 19 32.00 1.28 -34.82
N GLN A 20 30.73 1.31 -34.39
CA GLN A 20 30.06 0.11 -33.85
C GLN A 20 29.07 -0.43 -34.85
N LYS A 21 29.16 -1.73 -35.10
CA LYS A 21 28.25 -2.51 -35.94
C LYS A 21 27.72 -3.64 -35.07
N THR A 22 26.44 -3.66 -34.72
CA THR A 22 25.75 -4.73 -33.96
C THR A 22 26.61 -5.36 -32.84
N ASP A 23 27.37 -6.41 -33.16
CA ASP A 23 28.12 -7.26 -32.21
C ASP A 23 29.60 -6.85 -32.07
N ILE A 24 30.06 -5.87 -32.85
CA ILE A 24 31.47 -5.54 -33.08
C ILE A 24 31.71 -4.03 -32.92
N ILE A 25 32.86 -3.68 -32.33
CA ILE A 25 33.43 -2.33 -32.38
C ILE A 25 34.71 -2.38 -33.20
N GLU A 26 34.78 -1.53 -34.21
CA GLU A 26 35.91 -1.37 -35.12
C GLU A 26 36.61 -0.06 -34.77
N PHE A 27 37.91 -0.15 -34.48
CA PHE A 27 38.79 0.99 -34.23
C PHE A 27 39.78 1.10 -35.38
N SER A 28 39.80 2.25 -36.05
CA SER A 28 40.78 2.54 -37.10
C SER A 28 41.69 3.68 -36.67
N LEU A 29 42.99 3.48 -36.80
CA LEU A 29 43.99 4.49 -36.48
C LEU A 29 45.22 4.36 -37.38
N LYS A 30 45.86 5.48 -37.70
CA LYS A 30 47.15 5.49 -38.38
C LYS A 30 48.25 5.10 -37.41
N TYR A 31 49.15 4.23 -37.85
CA TYR A 31 50.27 3.81 -37.04
C TYR A 31 51.22 4.97 -36.72
N ASN A 32 51.70 5.01 -35.48
CA ASN A 32 52.81 5.84 -35.04
C ASN A 32 53.55 5.10 -33.92
N ASN A 33 54.82 5.43 -33.70
CA ASN A 33 55.69 4.74 -32.74
C ASN A 33 55.20 4.83 -31.26
N LYS A 34 54.18 5.64 -30.96
CA LYS A 34 53.59 5.69 -29.61
C LYS A 34 52.62 4.53 -29.38
N LEU A 35 52.24 3.80 -30.44
CA LEU A 35 51.35 2.65 -30.40
C LEU A 35 52.06 1.32 -30.14
N ASP A 36 53.39 1.28 -30.19
CA ASP A 36 54.18 0.05 -30.04
C ASP A 36 53.85 -0.68 -28.73
N SER A 37 53.62 0.07 -27.66
CA SER A 37 53.22 -0.51 -26.37
C SER A 37 51.83 -1.15 -26.41
N LEU A 38 50.89 -0.58 -27.19
CA LEU A 38 49.52 -1.06 -27.35
C LEU A 38 49.48 -2.34 -28.18
N ILE A 39 50.25 -2.42 -29.27
CA ILE A 39 50.24 -3.55 -30.21
C ILE A 39 51.36 -4.57 -29.98
N SER A 40 52.16 -4.40 -28.92
CA SER A 40 53.26 -5.32 -28.57
C SER A 40 52.78 -6.77 -28.42
N TYR A 41 53.66 -7.71 -28.78
CA TYR A 41 53.42 -9.15 -28.68
C TYR A 41 52.88 -9.56 -27.30
N ASP A 42 53.56 -9.13 -26.23
CA ASP A 42 53.18 -9.51 -24.86
C ASP A 42 51.77 -8.98 -24.52
N ASN A 43 51.43 -7.76 -24.95
CA ASN A 43 50.12 -7.17 -24.68
C ASN A 43 49.00 -7.88 -25.45
N ILE A 44 49.21 -8.14 -26.75
CA ILE A 44 48.23 -8.82 -27.60
C ILE A 44 48.07 -10.29 -27.21
N LYS A 45 49.15 -10.98 -26.88
CA LYS A 45 49.11 -12.36 -26.37
C LYS A 45 48.35 -12.47 -25.06
N GLU A 46 48.62 -11.57 -24.11
CA GLU A 46 47.89 -11.54 -22.84
C GLU A 46 46.39 -11.28 -23.09
N LEU A 47 46.06 -10.29 -23.92
CA LEU A 47 44.67 -9.99 -24.30
C LEU A 47 43.96 -11.17 -24.97
N ASN A 48 44.61 -11.85 -25.92
CA ASN A 48 44.05 -13.02 -26.59
C ASN A 48 43.91 -14.23 -25.63
N SER A 49 44.81 -14.37 -24.65
CA SER A 49 44.70 -15.44 -23.64
C SER A 49 43.51 -15.22 -22.70
N LEU A 50 43.27 -13.95 -22.30
CA LEU A 50 42.15 -13.57 -21.43
C LEU A 50 40.81 -13.55 -22.16
N TYR A 51 40.82 -13.21 -23.46
CA TYR A 51 39.62 -13.06 -24.28
C TYR A 51 39.79 -13.75 -25.64
N PRO A 52 39.83 -15.09 -25.70
CA PRO A 52 40.16 -15.83 -26.90
C PRO A 52 39.13 -15.62 -28.02
N ASN A 53 39.60 -15.43 -29.25
CA ASN A 53 38.77 -15.26 -30.46
C ASN A 53 37.81 -14.06 -30.40
N THR A 54 38.16 -13.03 -29.65
CA THR A 54 37.34 -11.83 -29.46
C THR A 54 37.94 -10.55 -30.01
N ILE A 55 39.24 -10.50 -30.23
CA ILE A 55 39.95 -9.36 -30.81
C ILE A 55 40.61 -9.88 -32.08
N ASN A 56 40.44 -9.13 -33.17
CA ASN A 56 41.20 -9.28 -34.40
C ASN A 56 41.98 -7.98 -34.61
N LEU A 57 43.21 -8.07 -35.09
CA LEU A 57 44.08 -6.91 -35.24
C LEU A 57 44.70 -6.94 -36.62
N TYR A 58 44.12 -6.17 -37.52
CA TYR A 58 44.54 -6.09 -38.90
C TYR A 58 45.51 -4.94 -39.11
N ILE A 59 46.62 -5.23 -39.78
CA ILE A 59 47.53 -4.23 -40.33
C ILE A 59 47.24 -4.10 -41.82
N ARG A 60 47.07 -2.86 -42.30
CA ARG A 60 47.03 -2.54 -43.72
C ARG A 60 48.17 -1.58 -44.04
N ASN A 61 49.13 -2.06 -44.82
CA ASN A 61 50.11 -1.21 -45.47
C ASN A 61 49.50 -0.63 -46.75
N SER A 62 50.03 0.50 -47.22
CA SER A 62 49.52 1.24 -48.39
C SER A 62 49.44 0.43 -49.71
N CYS A 63 49.87 -0.83 -49.69
CA CYS A 63 49.72 -1.81 -50.77
C CYS A 63 48.96 -3.05 -50.26
N THR A 64 47.65 -3.12 -50.57
CA THR A 64 46.78 -4.31 -50.75
C THR A 64 46.72 -5.49 -49.76
N GLU A 65 47.70 -5.73 -48.89
CA GLU A 65 47.73 -6.87 -47.97
C GLU A 65 47.16 -6.46 -46.61
N GLU A 66 46.15 -7.23 -46.18
CA GLU A 66 45.53 -7.14 -44.86
C GLU A 66 45.98 -8.36 -44.06
N ILE A 67 46.77 -8.12 -43.02
CA ILE A 67 47.39 -9.17 -42.20
C ILE A 67 46.73 -9.14 -40.83
N ASP A 68 46.15 -10.27 -40.38
CA ASP A 68 45.65 -10.40 -39.00
C ASP A 68 46.78 -10.84 -38.07
N LEU A 69 47.29 -9.92 -37.25
CA LEU A 69 48.36 -10.21 -36.29
C LEU A 69 47.96 -11.29 -35.27
N ILE A 70 46.66 -11.54 -35.08
CA ILE A 70 46.19 -12.58 -34.15
C ILE A 70 46.58 -13.99 -34.62
N ASP A 71 46.70 -14.21 -35.93
CA ASP A 71 47.09 -15.50 -36.49
C ASP A 71 48.52 -15.90 -36.08
N TYR A 72 49.38 -14.91 -35.82
CA TYR A 72 50.78 -15.08 -35.41
C TYR A 72 51.00 -15.05 -33.89
N VAL A 73 49.97 -14.88 -33.05
CA VAL A 73 50.14 -14.73 -31.58
C VAL A 73 50.84 -15.93 -30.92
N ASN A 74 50.80 -17.11 -31.57
CA ASN A 74 51.48 -18.32 -31.08
C ASN A 74 52.98 -18.36 -31.43
N ASP A 75 53.45 -17.56 -32.39
CA ASP A 75 54.86 -17.44 -32.78
C ASP A 75 55.35 -16.00 -32.60
N LYS A 76 56.24 -15.81 -31.62
CA LYS A 76 56.75 -14.47 -31.30
C LYS A 76 57.58 -13.89 -32.45
N SER A 77 58.35 -14.73 -33.17
CA SER A 77 59.23 -14.26 -34.24
C SER A 77 58.40 -13.69 -35.38
N ASP A 78 57.45 -14.48 -35.88
CA ASP A 78 56.59 -14.07 -37.00
C ASP A 78 55.76 -12.83 -36.63
N PHE A 79 55.28 -12.72 -35.39
CA PHE A 79 54.54 -11.54 -34.94
C PHE A 79 55.41 -10.27 -34.92
N GLU A 80 56.66 -10.36 -34.44
CA GLU A 80 57.58 -9.23 -34.41
C GLU A 80 58.01 -8.83 -35.84
N ASP A 81 58.22 -9.80 -36.73
CA ASP A 81 58.55 -9.56 -38.14
C ASP A 81 57.44 -8.77 -38.87
N GLU A 82 56.16 -9.07 -38.59
CA GLU A 82 55.04 -8.32 -39.16
C GLU A 82 54.91 -6.90 -38.58
N LEU A 83 55.27 -6.70 -37.31
CA LEU A 83 55.31 -5.36 -36.71
C LEU A 83 56.43 -4.49 -37.30
N GLU A 84 57.58 -5.06 -37.66
CA GLU A 84 58.69 -4.33 -38.29
C GLU A 84 58.32 -3.75 -39.66
N GLN A 85 57.30 -4.30 -40.32
CA GLN A 85 56.81 -3.82 -41.62
C GLN A 85 55.94 -2.55 -41.51
N LEU A 86 55.61 -2.09 -40.30
CA LEU A 86 54.78 -0.91 -40.08
C LEU A 86 55.54 0.39 -40.38
N ILE A 87 54.98 1.20 -41.27
CA ILE A 87 55.52 2.51 -41.64
C ILE A 87 54.69 3.61 -40.96
N PRO A 88 55.32 4.50 -40.16
CA PRO A 88 54.61 5.58 -39.47
C PRO A 88 53.78 6.46 -40.42
N ASP A 89 52.60 6.88 -39.94
CA ASP A 89 51.62 7.76 -40.62
C ASP A 89 51.03 7.23 -41.95
N THR A 90 51.46 6.05 -42.41
CA THR A 90 51.07 5.43 -43.68
C THR A 90 50.39 4.08 -43.48
N SER A 91 50.87 3.26 -42.54
CA SER A 91 50.18 2.02 -42.15
C SER A 91 48.90 2.35 -41.36
N LEU A 92 47.83 1.61 -41.67
CA LEU A 92 46.58 1.66 -40.93
C LEU A 92 46.48 0.43 -40.03
N ILE A 93 46.16 0.66 -38.76
CA ILE A 93 45.80 -0.39 -37.82
C ILE A 93 44.29 -0.40 -37.69
N LEU A 94 43.71 -1.58 -37.87
CA LEU A 94 42.29 -1.84 -37.72
C LEU A 94 42.10 -2.88 -36.62
N ILE A 95 41.53 -2.47 -35.50
CA ILE A 95 41.25 -3.37 -34.37
C ILE A 95 39.76 -3.65 -34.33
N ILE A 96 39.41 -4.92 -34.47
CA ILE A 96 38.03 -5.38 -34.46
C ILE A 96 37.79 -6.15 -33.17
N ILE A 97 36.89 -5.65 -32.34
CA ILE A 97 36.55 -6.24 -31.05
C ILE A 97 35.14 -6.80 -31.11
N ASN A 98 34.99 -8.13 -31.01
CA ASN A 98 33.72 -8.82 -30.88
C ASN A 98 33.19 -8.70 -29.46
N PHE A 99 32.45 -7.63 -29.25
CA PHE A 99 31.93 -7.21 -27.96
C PHE A 99 30.97 -8.24 -27.35
N ARG A 100 30.16 -8.87 -28.19
CA ARG A 100 29.20 -9.91 -27.77
C ARG A 100 29.92 -11.10 -27.15
N LYS A 101 31.00 -11.58 -27.78
CA LYS A 101 31.81 -12.68 -27.23
C LYS A 101 32.53 -12.28 -25.94
N ILE A 102 33.08 -11.07 -25.86
CA ILE A 102 33.74 -10.59 -24.64
C ILE A 102 32.78 -10.61 -23.46
N ILE A 103 31.61 -10.01 -23.60
CA ILE A 103 30.61 -9.94 -22.54
C ILE A 103 30.06 -11.34 -22.22
N ARG A 104 29.86 -12.22 -23.22
CA ARG A 104 29.51 -13.62 -22.95
C ARG A 104 30.56 -14.33 -22.11
N ASN A 105 31.84 -14.17 -22.43
CA ASN A 105 32.93 -14.74 -21.62
C ASN A 105 32.96 -14.12 -20.22
N PHE A 106 32.72 -12.80 -20.15
CA PHE A 106 32.81 -12.04 -18.90
C PHE A 106 31.66 -12.32 -17.93
N PHE A 107 30.46 -12.60 -18.44
CA PHE A 107 29.25 -12.84 -17.66
C PHE A 107 28.68 -14.25 -17.84
N ASN A 108 29.49 -15.20 -18.31
CA ASN A 108 29.06 -16.59 -18.50
C ASN A 108 28.48 -17.18 -17.20
N GLU A 109 29.07 -16.80 -16.06
CA GLU A 109 28.64 -17.19 -14.71
C GLU A 109 27.21 -16.72 -14.38
N TYR A 110 26.74 -15.63 -15.00
CA TYR A 110 25.45 -14.98 -14.73
C TYR A 110 24.40 -15.25 -15.80
N GLU A 111 24.66 -16.09 -16.81
CA GLU A 111 23.74 -16.33 -17.95
C GLU A 111 22.33 -16.79 -17.52
N LYS A 112 22.22 -17.43 -16.35
CA LYS A 112 20.94 -17.85 -15.76
C LYS A 112 20.18 -16.73 -15.06
N GLU A 113 20.84 -15.65 -14.67
CA GLU A 113 20.32 -14.58 -13.83
C GLU A 113 20.11 -13.26 -14.59
N ILE A 114 20.77 -13.08 -15.74
CA ILE A 114 20.65 -11.86 -16.54
C ILE A 114 20.37 -12.11 -18.02
N ILE A 115 19.72 -11.13 -18.65
CA ILE A 115 19.59 -10.98 -20.10
C ILE A 115 20.37 -9.74 -20.50
N ILE A 116 21.34 -9.88 -21.42
CA ILE A 116 22.22 -8.77 -21.81
C ILE A 116 21.87 -8.29 -23.22
N TYR A 117 21.74 -6.97 -23.37
CA TYR A 117 21.62 -6.27 -24.65
C TYR A 117 22.87 -5.43 -24.89
N TYR A 118 23.41 -5.49 -26.11
CA TYR A 118 24.73 -4.93 -26.46
C TYR A 118 24.65 -3.53 -27.09
N SER A 119 23.44 -3.05 -27.35
CA SER A 119 23.17 -1.70 -27.83
C SER A 119 21.74 -1.28 -27.52
N ASP A 120 21.52 0.03 -27.48
CA ASP A 120 20.18 0.61 -27.43
C ASP A 120 19.36 0.19 -28.65
N TYR A 121 19.96 0.10 -29.84
CA TYR A 121 19.32 -0.38 -31.06
C TYR A 121 18.77 -1.81 -30.92
N GLU A 122 19.58 -2.73 -30.40
CA GLU A 122 19.16 -4.12 -30.20
C GLU A 122 18.02 -4.22 -29.19
N PHE A 123 18.16 -3.56 -28.04
CA PHE A 123 17.09 -3.49 -27.04
C PHE A 123 15.81 -2.93 -27.65
N LEU A 124 15.90 -1.80 -28.37
CA LEU A 124 14.76 -1.17 -29.02
C LEU A 124 14.14 -2.05 -30.11
N ARG A 125 14.92 -2.80 -30.89
CA ARG A 125 14.37 -3.73 -31.88
C ARG A 125 13.48 -4.79 -31.22
N GLU A 126 13.87 -5.24 -30.03
CA GLU A 126 13.09 -6.24 -29.29
C GLU A 126 11.92 -5.63 -28.51
N PHE A 127 12.01 -4.35 -28.11
CA PHE A 127 11.06 -3.65 -27.23
C PHE A 127 10.01 -2.80 -27.99
N ASN A 128 10.29 -2.36 -29.23
CA ASN A 128 9.55 -1.27 -29.91
C ASN A 128 8.60 -1.71 -31.05
N VAL A 129 8.36 -3.01 -31.28
CA VAL A 129 7.77 -3.42 -32.57
C VAL A 129 6.23 -3.46 -32.61
N SER A 130 5.47 -3.58 -31.50
CA SER A 130 3.97 -3.52 -31.50
C SER A 130 3.28 -3.89 -30.16
N VAL A 131 3.93 -3.67 -29.02
CA VAL A 131 3.91 -4.74 -28.02
C VAL A 131 2.74 -4.67 -27.02
N ASN A 132 1.95 -5.75 -27.03
CA ASN A 132 1.09 -6.14 -25.93
C ASN A 132 1.92 -6.28 -24.64
N TYR A 133 1.49 -5.76 -23.48
CA TYR A 133 2.29 -5.85 -22.26
C TYR A 133 2.53 -7.30 -21.81
N THR A 134 1.68 -8.23 -22.21
CA THR A 134 1.90 -9.67 -22.02
C THR A 134 3.14 -10.16 -22.78
N ASP A 135 3.39 -9.67 -23.99
CA ASP A 135 4.58 -10.05 -24.77
C ASP A 135 5.84 -9.40 -24.18
N ILE A 136 5.74 -8.15 -23.69
CA ILE A 136 6.83 -7.50 -22.94
C ILE A 136 7.17 -8.35 -21.71
N GLU A 137 6.16 -8.73 -20.92
CA GLU A 137 6.37 -9.60 -19.76
C GLU A 137 7.01 -10.93 -20.16
N ASN A 138 6.44 -11.65 -21.13
CA ASN A 138 6.94 -12.95 -21.58
C ASN A 138 8.39 -12.94 -22.04
N LYS A 139 8.83 -11.82 -22.63
CA LYS A 139 10.15 -11.68 -23.23
C LYS A 139 11.19 -11.14 -22.25
N PHE A 140 10.79 -10.23 -21.37
CA PHE A 140 11.71 -9.44 -20.54
C PHE A 140 11.59 -9.74 -19.03
N PHE A 141 10.42 -10.19 -18.54
CA PHE A 141 10.12 -10.31 -17.11
C PHE A 141 9.55 -11.67 -16.66
N ASN A 142 9.33 -12.60 -17.59
CA ASN A 142 8.77 -13.93 -17.32
C ASN A 142 9.79 -14.92 -16.76
N TYR A 143 11.05 -14.70 -17.08
CA TYR A 143 12.17 -15.36 -16.43
C TYR A 143 12.56 -14.48 -15.24
N ASP A 144 12.83 -15.06 -14.07
CA ASP A 144 13.34 -14.33 -12.89
C ASP A 144 14.78 -13.83 -13.14
N LYS A 145 14.97 -13.08 -14.24
CA LYS A 145 16.23 -12.58 -14.75
C LYS A 145 16.19 -11.06 -14.81
N ASN A 146 17.30 -10.45 -14.46
CA ASN A 146 17.48 -9.01 -14.60
C ASN A 146 17.95 -8.64 -16.00
N ILE A 147 17.58 -7.47 -16.49
CA ILE A 147 17.95 -6.97 -17.82
C ILE A 147 19.16 -6.05 -17.66
N VAL A 148 20.22 -6.32 -18.42
CA VAL A 148 21.41 -5.46 -18.47
C VAL A 148 21.58 -4.92 -19.89
N LEU A 149 21.47 -3.61 -20.04
CA LEU A 149 21.68 -2.89 -21.29
C LEU A 149 23.06 -2.23 -21.25
N ILE A 150 23.97 -2.65 -22.13
CA ILE A 150 25.30 -2.07 -22.26
C ILE A 150 25.28 -1.08 -23.42
N ILE A 151 25.52 0.20 -23.12
CA ILE A 151 25.58 1.29 -24.08
C ILE A 151 26.97 1.93 -24.11
N LYS A 152 27.26 2.67 -25.19
CA LYS A 152 28.54 3.39 -25.36
C LYS A 152 28.73 4.60 -24.45
N SER A 153 27.64 5.15 -23.93
CA SER A 153 27.64 6.30 -23.04
C SER A 153 28.05 5.87 -21.63
N ASP A 154 28.75 6.72 -20.88
CA ASP A 154 29.17 6.49 -19.48
C ASP A 154 27.99 6.43 -18.48
N LEU A 155 26.78 6.41 -19.01
CA LEU A 155 25.52 6.32 -18.29
C LEU A 155 25.46 5.11 -17.38
N HIS A 156 24.93 5.33 -16.18
CA HIS A 156 24.58 4.28 -15.25
C HIS A 156 23.26 4.59 -14.58
N LEU A 157 22.22 3.90 -15.03
CA LEU A 157 20.88 3.98 -14.50
C LEU A 157 20.42 2.58 -14.16
N PHE A 158 19.67 2.42 -13.08
CA PHE A 158 19.06 1.15 -12.77
C PHE A 158 17.72 1.37 -12.12
N ASN A 159 16.84 0.39 -12.28
CA ASN A 159 15.71 0.18 -11.42
C ASN A 159 15.84 -1.22 -10.79
N ASN A 160 14.74 -1.86 -10.38
CA ASN A 160 14.80 -3.19 -9.78
C ASN A 160 15.04 -4.32 -10.80
N SER A 161 14.80 -4.08 -12.08
CA SER A 161 14.73 -5.12 -13.12
C SER A 161 15.57 -4.81 -14.36
N ILE A 162 15.97 -3.55 -14.56
CA ILE A 162 16.75 -3.05 -15.68
C ILE A 162 17.94 -2.26 -15.16
N LEU A 163 19.14 -2.63 -15.60
CA LEU A 163 20.39 -1.89 -15.44
C LEU A 163 20.86 -1.41 -16.81
N ILE A 164 21.08 -0.11 -16.96
CA ILE A 164 21.71 0.50 -18.13
C ILE A 164 23.11 0.94 -17.71
N THR A 165 24.15 0.47 -18.41
CA THR A 165 25.54 0.74 -18.04
C THR A 165 26.49 0.78 -19.24
N ASN A 166 27.77 1.06 -19.00
CA ASN A 166 28.84 1.05 -20.00
C ASN A 166 29.83 -0.07 -19.69
N ILE A 167 30.44 -0.66 -20.72
CA ILE A 167 31.56 -1.58 -20.55
C ILE A 167 32.78 -0.92 -19.92
N LYS A 168 32.94 0.40 -20.12
CA LYS A 168 34.12 1.13 -19.65
C LYS A 168 34.14 1.38 -18.14
N ARG A 169 33.11 0.95 -17.42
CA ARG A 169 33.02 1.13 -15.99
C ARG A 169 34.03 0.24 -15.28
N GLU A 170 34.95 0.84 -14.53
CA GLU A 170 36.01 0.14 -13.78
C GLU A 170 35.46 -1.02 -12.92
N ASN A 171 34.32 -0.81 -12.26
CA ASN A 171 33.68 -1.81 -11.39
C ASN A 171 32.47 -2.50 -12.03
N LEU A 172 32.44 -2.69 -13.35
CA LEU A 172 31.26 -3.22 -14.04
C LEU A 172 30.80 -4.59 -13.49
N LYS A 173 31.73 -5.53 -13.28
CA LYS A 173 31.39 -6.87 -12.72
C LYS A 173 30.68 -6.73 -11.38
N LYS A 174 31.28 -5.97 -10.46
CA LYS A 174 30.75 -5.71 -9.13
C LYS A 174 29.42 -4.96 -9.17
N SER A 175 29.25 -3.99 -10.08
CA SER A 175 27.98 -3.28 -10.25
C SER A 175 26.84 -4.21 -10.70
N ILE A 176 27.14 -5.17 -11.57
CA ILE A 176 26.17 -6.16 -12.03
C ILE A 176 25.87 -7.17 -10.91
N GLU A 177 26.88 -7.64 -10.18
CA GLU A 177 26.71 -8.50 -9.00
C GLU A 177 25.83 -7.85 -7.93
N GLU A 178 26.11 -6.59 -7.58
CA GLU A 178 25.31 -5.81 -6.65
C GLU A 178 23.87 -5.65 -7.15
N PHE A 179 23.68 -5.41 -8.45
CA PHE A 179 22.36 -5.29 -9.05
C PHE A 179 21.58 -6.60 -9.00
N ILE A 180 22.19 -7.73 -9.37
CA ILE A 180 21.55 -9.05 -9.33
C ILE A 180 21.22 -9.45 -7.88
N SER A 181 22.06 -9.09 -6.92
CA SER A 181 21.85 -9.43 -5.51
C SER A 181 20.71 -8.66 -4.85
N LYS A 182 20.21 -7.58 -5.47
CA LYS A 182 19.08 -6.82 -4.93
C LYS A 182 17.79 -7.63 -5.10
N PRO A 183 17.03 -7.84 -4.02
CA PRO A 183 15.74 -8.49 -4.14
C PRO A 183 14.81 -7.63 -5.00
N ILE A 184 14.16 -8.26 -5.97
CA ILE A 184 13.08 -7.64 -6.73
C ILE A 184 11.94 -7.35 -5.75
N ASN A 185 11.45 -6.11 -5.72
CA ASN A 185 10.35 -5.71 -4.85
C ASN A 185 9.12 -6.59 -5.11
N ASP A 186 8.45 -7.02 -4.05
CA ASP A 186 7.18 -7.74 -4.16
C ASP A 186 6.08 -6.80 -4.66
N THR A 187 5.68 -6.97 -5.92
CA THR A 187 4.61 -6.21 -6.57
C THR A 187 3.24 -6.91 -6.49
N SER A 188 3.14 -8.04 -5.79
CA SER A 188 1.93 -8.88 -5.73
C SER A 188 0.69 -8.11 -5.29
N LYS A 189 0.80 -7.24 -4.28
CA LYS A 189 -0.32 -6.40 -3.81
C LYS A 189 -0.81 -5.44 -4.89
N SER A 190 0.10 -4.82 -5.62
CA SER A 190 -0.23 -3.89 -6.69
C SER A 190 -0.92 -4.61 -7.85
N ILE A 191 -0.42 -5.79 -8.21
CA ILE A 191 -1.02 -6.66 -9.22
C ILE A 191 -2.42 -7.11 -8.79
N GLN A 192 -2.59 -7.55 -7.54
CA GLN A 192 -3.88 -7.96 -6.99
C GLN A 192 -4.89 -6.81 -7.03
N LEU A 193 -4.50 -5.61 -6.58
CA LEU A 193 -5.37 -4.44 -6.62
C LEU A 193 -5.77 -4.11 -8.06
N ARG A 194 -4.81 -4.10 -8.99
CA ARG A 194 -5.05 -3.84 -10.41
C ARG A 194 -6.01 -4.87 -10.99
N ASN A 195 -5.75 -6.16 -10.81
CA ASN A 195 -6.57 -7.23 -11.37
C ASN A 195 -7.98 -7.27 -10.76
N ALA A 196 -8.14 -6.89 -9.48
CA ALA A 196 -9.45 -6.77 -8.85
C ALA A 196 -10.23 -5.52 -9.31
N SER A 197 -9.53 -4.46 -9.70
CA SER A 197 -10.13 -3.13 -9.95
C SER A 197 -10.20 -2.74 -11.43
N CYS A 198 -9.44 -3.41 -12.28
CA CYS A 198 -9.35 -3.17 -13.72
C CYS A 198 -9.62 -4.48 -14.46
N ASN A 199 -10.70 -4.52 -15.24
CA ASN A 199 -10.96 -5.63 -16.16
C ASN A 199 -10.11 -5.45 -17.42
N TRP A 200 -8.86 -5.87 -17.33
CA TRP A 200 -7.90 -5.81 -18.44
C TRP A 200 -7.90 -7.13 -19.22
N ILE A 201 -8.39 -7.09 -20.46
CA ILE A 201 -8.36 -8.24 -21.37
C ILE A 201 -6.91 -8.48 -21.83
N GLY A 202 -6.38 -9.67 -21.52
CA GLY A 202 -4.99 -10.02 -21.83
C GLY A 202 -3.98 -9.31 -20.93
N ALA A 203 -4.31 -9.15 -19.65
CA ALA A 203 -3.43 -8.51 -18.69
C ALA A 203 -2.16 -9.34 -18.45
N PRO A 204 -0.99 -8.70 -18.32
CA PRO A 204 0.24 -9.33 -17.85
C PRO A 204 0.11 -9.68 -16.35
N ASN A 205 0.81 -10.72 -15.89
CA ASN A 205 0.63 -11.28 -14.54
C ASN A 205 1.57 -10.69 -13.48
N ARG A 206 2.68 -10.07 -13.88
CA ARG A 206 3.80 -9.66 -13.02
C ARG A 206 4.20 -8.20 -13.21
N ILE A 207 4.14 -7.68 -14.43
CA ILE A 207 4.67 -6.34 -14.72
C ILE A 207 3.78 -5.24 -14.12
N THR A 208 4.44 -4.24 -13.54
CA THR A 208 3.84 -3.01 -13.02
C THR A 208 4.61 -1.78 -13.51
N PRO A 209 4.04 -0.56 -13.39
CA PRO A 209 4.78 0.66 -13.65
C PRO A 209 6.10 0.79 -12.89
N ALA A 210 6.24 0.20 -11.69
CA ALA A 210 7.47 0.26 -10.93
C ALA A 210 8.63 -0.49 -11.60
N ASP A 211 8.33 -1.60 -12.29
CA ASP A 211 9.32 -2.44 -12.98
C ASP A 211 9.92 -1.75 -14.22
N LEU A 212 9.15 -0.84 -14.83
CA LEU A 212 9.55 -0.08 -16.01
C LEU A 212 10.08 1.32 -15.67
N TYR A 213 9.93 1.79 -14.43
CA TYR A 213 10.29 3.15 -14.06
C TYR A 213 11.80 3.31 -13.92
N ILE A 214 12.40 4.25 -14.65
CA ILE A 214 13.78 4.70 -14.53
C ILE A 214 13.78 6.19 -14.16
N ASP A 215 14.54 6.58 -13.13
CA ASP A 215 14.73 7.97 -12.75
C ASP A 215 15.83 8.62 -13.60
N PHE A 216 15.44 9.57 -14.45
CA PHE A 216 16.34 10.29 -15.34
C PHE A 216 16.96 11.55 -14.71
N ASN A 217 16.59 11.93 -13.47
CA ASN A 217 17.11 13.14 -12.81
C ASN A 217 18.54 12.97 -12.24
N ASN A 218 19.13 11.78 -12.34
CA ASN A 218 20.53 11.56 -11.97
C ASN A 218 21.42 12.07 -13.14
N GLU A 219 21.52 13.40 -13.23
CA GLU A 219 22.09 14.18 -14.33
C GLU A 219 23.61 14.06 -14.46
N ILE A 220 24.11 12.96 -15.05
CA ILE A 220 25.49 12.95 -15.55
C ILE A 220 25.57 12.56 -17.04
N PHE A 221 24.53 11.96 -17.66
CA PHE A 221 24.74 11.32 -18.96
C PHE A 221 23.56 11.41 -19.95
N SER A 222 23.90 11.41 -21.25
CA SER A 222 22.96 11.35 -22.36
C SER A 222 22.58 9.89 -22.68
N LEU A 223 21.30 9.56 -22.48
CA LEU A 223 20.65 8.40 -23.09
C LEU A 223 20.24 8.79 -24.52
N SER A 224 20.08 7.84 -25.44
CA SER A 224 19.50 8.18 -26.74
C SER A 224 18.06 8.67 -26.57
N ASP A 225 17.72 9.81 -27.17
CA ASP A 225 16.38 10.42 -27.08
C ASP A 225 15.27 9.44 -27.45
N LYS A 226 15.57 8.51 -28.38
CA LYS A 226 14.64 7.47 -28.82
C LYS A 226 14.34 6.47 -27.70
N LEU A 227 15.38 5.94 -27.03
CA LEU A 227 15.19 5.01 -25.92
C LEU A 227 14.45 5.66 -24.76
N LYS A 228 14.83 6.90 -24.44
CA LYS A 228 14.21 7.67 -23.35
C LYS A 228 12.71 7.86 -23.60
N LYS A 229 12.33 8.31 -24.79
CA LYS A 229 10.94 8.51 -25.19
C LYS A 229 10.12 7.23 -25.11
N ILE A 230 10.65 6.11 -25.59
CA ILE A 230 9.93 4.81 -25.59
C ILE A 230 9.69 4.30 -24.17
N LEU A 231 10.69 4.38 -23.28
CA LEU A 231 10.56 3.97 -21.89
C LEU A 231 9.51 4.83 -21.14
N ILE A 232 9.57 6.15 -21.34
CA ILE A 232 8.60 7.09 -20.78
C ILE A 232 7.19 6.79 -21.29
N GLU A 233 7.02 6.62 -22.59
CA GLU A 233 5.73 6.35 -23.23
C GLU A 233 5.11 5.04 -22.71
N LEU A 234 5.86 3.95 -22.70
CA LEU A 234 5.36 2.64 -22.25
C LEU A 234 5.02 2.64 -20.76
N ASN A 235 5.80 3.32 -19.93
CA ASN A 235 5.52 3.41 -18.51
C ASN A 235 4.24 4.24 -18.24
N CYS A 236 4.13 5.42 -18.84
CA CYS A 236 2.94 6.27 -18.71
C CYS A 236 1.67 5.54 -19.14
N LYS A 237 1.70 4.83 -20.28
CA LYS A 237 0.57 4.01 -20.74
C LYS A 237 0.19 2.94 -19.72
N LEU A 238 1.17 2.23 -19.15
CA LEU A 238 0.92 1.20 -18.14
C LEU A 238 0.31 1.80 -16.86
N ILE A 239 0.70 3.02 -16.48
CA ILE A 239 0.08 3.75 -15.37
C ILE A 239 -1.39 4.05 -15.67
N ILE A 240 -1.71 4.57 -16.86
CA ILE A 240 -3.09 4.88 -17.27
C ILE A 240 -3.95 3.61 -17.28
N ILE A 241 -3.44 2.50 -17.82
CA ILE A 241 -4.11 1.19 -17.78
C ILE A 241 -4.35 0.75 -16.32
N SER A 242 -3.37 0.94 -15.45
CA SER A 242 -3.48 0.61 -14.02
C SER A 242 -4.53 1.45 -13.30
N PHE A 243 -4.80 2.68 -13.73
CA PHE A 243 -5.89 3.50 -13.19
C PHE A 243 -7.25 3.20 -13.80
N SER A 244 -7.30 2.48 -14.92
CA SER A 244 -8.52 2.23 -15.66
C SER A 244 -9.41 1.18 -14.99
N ASN A 245 -10.71 1.25 -15.25
CA ASN A 245 -11.69 0.25 -14.83
C ASN A 245 -11.77 -0.91 -15.83
N PHE A 246 -11.53 -0.60 -17.10
CA PHE A 246 -11.53 -1.57 -18.19
C PHE A 246 -10.45 -1.17 -19.20
N THR A 247 -9.72 -2.17 -19.71
CA THR A 247 -8.74 -1.97 -20.77
C THR A 247 -8.81 -3.13 -21.75
N SER A 248 -8.79 -2.83 -23.04
CA SER A 248 -8.73 -3.86 -24.08
C SER A 248 -7.80 -3.44 -25.22
N ALA A 249 -7.21 -4.43 -25.90
CA ALA A 249 -6.41 -4.20 -27.09
C ALA A 249 -7.29 -4.32 -28.34
N ILE A 250 -7.46 -3.23 -29.08
CA ILE A 250 -8.20 -3.18 -30.35
C ILE A 250 -7.23 -2.75 -31.45
N ASN A 251 -7.08 -3.56 -32.51
CA ASN A 251 -6.18 -3.29 -33.63
C ASN A 251 -4.73 -2.96 -33.21
N GLY A 252 -4.23 -3.63 -32.17
CA GLY A 252 -2.86 -3.44 -31.66
C GLY A 252 -2.67 -2.19 -30.79
N LYS A 253 -3.75 -1.55 -30.31
CA LYS A 253 -3.72 -0.37 -29.44
C LYS A 253 -4.61 -0.56 -28.23
N TYR A 254 -4.29 0.11 -27.13
CA TYR A 254 -5.10 0.04 -25.91
C TYR A 254 -6.20 1.10 -25.91
N GLU A 255 -7.42 0.65 -25.65
CA GLU A 255 -8.53 1.50 -25.25
C GLU A 255 -8.79 1.29 -23.77
N SER A 256 -8.83 2.37 -23.01
CA SER A 256 -8.92 2.37 -21.56
C SER A 256 -10.09 3.22 -21.08
N ILE A 257 -10.89 2.67 -20.17
CA ILE A 257 -12.10 3.33 -19.66
C ILE A 257 -11.91 3.63 -18.19
N ILE A 258 -12.05 4.90 -17.80
CA ILE A 258 -12.08 5.36 -16.41
C ILE A 258 -13.49 5.79 -16.08
N ASN A 259 -14.08 5.14 -15.08
CA ASN A 259 -15.38 5.48 -14.51
C ASN A 259 -15.15 6.22 -13.19
N GLY A 260 -15.15 7.56 -13.26
CA GLY A 260 -15.26 8.41 -12.08
C GLY A 260 -16.68 8.98 -11.97
N ASN A 261 -16.78 10.27 -11.64
CA ASN A 261 -18.03 11.03 -11.73
C ASN A 261 -18.64 11.02 -13.13
N LYS A 262 -17.81 10.83 -14.16
CA LYS A 262 -18.18 10.63 -15.56
C LYS A 262 -17.35 9.48 -16.12
N ARG A 263 -17.90 8.82 -17.14
CA ARG A 263 -17.17 7.85 -17.95
C ARG A 263 -16.25 8.59 -18.91
N ILE A 264 -14.97 8.21 -18.90
CA ILE A 264 -13.93 8.70 -19.79
C ILE A 264 -13.42 7.51 -20.59
N GLU A 265 -13.33 7.69 -21.91
CA GLU A 265 -12.73 6.72 -22.81
C GLU A 265 -11.42 7.33 -23.34
N ILE A 266 -10.32 6.64 -23.08
CA ILE A 266 -8.97 7.07 -23.39
C ILE A 266 -8.45 6.10 -24.45
N ASP A 267 -8.19 6.64 -25.64
CA ASP A 267 -7.70 5.84 -26.74
C ASP A 267 -6.21 6.13 -26.95
N ASP A 268 -5.41 5.07 -27.08
CA ASP A 268 -3.97 5.18 -27.33
C ASP A 268 -3.63 5.48 -28.81
N PHE A 269 -4.50 6.24 -29.51
CA PHE A 269 -4.23 6.71 -30.88
C PHE A 269 -3.34 7.96 -30.93
N GLU A 270 -2.85 8.42 -29.79
CA GLU A 270 -2.31 9.77 -29.62
C GLU A 270 -0.77 9.85 -29.78
N ILE A 271 -0.28 11.05 -30.11
CA ILE A 271 1.09 11.30 -30.58
C ILE A 271 2.09 11.18 -29.40
N SER A 272 3.19 10.45 -29.61
CA SER A 272 4.27 10.23 -28.62
C SER A 272 4.90 11.52 -28.06
N SER A 273 4.69 12.66 -28.72
CA SER A 273 5.15 13.98 -28.28
C SER A 273 4.49 14.49 -26.99
N TYR A 274 3.40 13.87 -26.53
CA TYR A 274 2.72 14.32 -25.31
C TYR A 274 3.47 13.92 -24.04
N TYR A 275 4.19 12.80 -24.05
CA TYR A 275 4.83 12.31 -22.85
C TYR A 275 6.12 13.08 -22.54
N THR A 276 6.08 13.86 -21.46
CA THR A 276 7.24 14.61 -20.94
C THR A 276 7.82 13.91 -19.71
N GLU A 277 9.09 14.18 -19.39
CA GLU A 277 9.73 13.65 -18.17
C GLU A 277 9.05 14.13 -16.89
N ILE A 278 8.54 15.37 -16.89
CA ILE A 278 7.81 15.94 -15.77
C ILE A 278 6.52 15.16 -15.54
N ALA A 279 5.72 14.96 -16.60
CA ALA A 279 4.47 14.22 -16.50
C ALA A 279 4.70 12.75 -16.11
N TYR A 280 5.73 12.13 -16.68
CA TYR A 280 6.17 10.78 -16.32
C TYR A 280 6.50 10.64 -14.84
N LYS A 281 7.30 11.56 -14.28
CA LYS A 281 7.64 11.57 -12.85
C LYS A 281 6.39 11.77 -11.98
N GLN A 282 5.53 12.72 -12.34
CA GLN A 282 4.33 13.02 -11.58
C GLN A 282 3.31 11.88 -11.61
N LEU A 283 3.10 11.25 -12.77
CA LEU A 283 2.27 10.05 -12.89
C LEU A 283 2.81 8.89 -12.06
N MET A 284 4.13 8.70 -12.02
CA MET A 284 4.72 7.68 -11.17
C MET A 284 4.49 7.97 -9.68
N THR A 285 4.59 9.24 -9.26
CA THR A 285 4.25 9.64 -7.88
C THR A 285 2.78 9.37 -7.57
N ILE A 286 1.86 9.72 -8.49
CA ILE A 286 0.43 9.41 -8.36
C ILE A 286 0.22 7.89 -8.23
N TYR A 287 0.90 7.10 -9.06
CA TYR A 287 0.85 5.63 -9.01
C TYR A 287 1.28 5.11 -7.63
N TYR A 288 2.42 5.56 -7.11
CA TYR A 288 2.87 5.17 -5.78
C TYR A 288 1.89 5.60 -4.67
N CYS A 289 1.31 6.81 -4.73
CA CYS A 289 0.32 7.26 -3.75
C CYS A 289 -0.90 6.33 -3.69
N VAL A 290 -1.34 5.81 -4.84
CA VAL A 290 -2.49 4.91 -4.94
C VAL A 290 -2.12 3.47 -4.56
N TYR A 291 -0.99 2.96 -5.05
CA TYR A 291 -0.67 1.54 -5.03
C TYR A 291 0.25 1.06 -3.89
N ASN A 292 1.04 1.92 -3.22
CA ASN A 292 1.99 1.47 -2.17
C ASN A 292 1.32 0.69 -1.02
N ASP A 293 0.08 1.05 -0.65
CA ASP A 293 -0.68 0.36 0.41
C ASP A 293 -1.88 -0.44 -0.12
N GLY A 294 -2.12 -0.43 -1.43
CA GLY A 294 -3.15 -1.26 -2.07
C GLY A 294 -4.61 -0.92 -1.71
N SER A 295 -5.01 0.35 -1.64
CA SER A 295 -6.40 0.73 -1.30
C SER A 295 -7.25 1.08 -2.52
N ILE A 296 -8.39 0.39 -2.65
CA ILE A 296 -9.42 0.67 -3.68
C ILE A 296 -9.99 2.09 -3.55
N ASP A 297 -10.07 2.63 -2.34
CA ASP A 297 -10.57 4.00 -2.11
C ASP A 297 -9.64 5.04 -2.73
N LYS A 298 -8.31 4.88 -2.55
CA LYS A 298 -7.31 5.77 -3.15
C LYS A 298 -7.40 5.76 -4.68
N LEU A 299 -7.59 4.57 -5.26
CA LEU A 299 -7.78 4.40 -6.70
C LEU A 299 -9.08 5.06 -7.18
N SER A 300 -10.17 4.93 -6.41
CA SER A 300 -11.47 5.55 -6.73
C SER A 300 -11.41 7.08 -6.66
N ILE A 301 -10.73 7.64 -5.65
CA ILE A 301 -10.46 9.07 -5.56
C ILE A 301 -9.66 9.55 -6.77
N CYS A 302 -8.59 8.84 -7.14
CA CYS A 302 -7.79 9.15 -8.32
C CYS A 302 -8.63 9.17 -9.61
N ARG A 303 -9.44 8.13 -9.85
CA ARG A 303 -10.36 8.06 -11.00
C ARG A 303 -11.36 9.21 -11.05
N ASN A 304 -11.91 9.59 -9.90
CA ASN A 304 -12.81 10.74 -9.79
C ASN A 304 -12.12 12.05 -10.14
N LEU A 305 -10.89 12.26 -9.69
CA LEU A 305 -10.12 13.46 -10.02
C LEU A 305 -9.77 13.52 -11.50
N ILE A 306 -9.33 12.40 -12.11
CA ILE A 306 -9.13 12.30 -13.56
C ILE A 306 -10.44 12.65 -14.30
N SER A 307 -11.58 12.16 -13.82
CA SER A 307 -12.90 12.49 -14.38
C SER A 307 -13.32 13.94 -14.21
N VAL A 308 -12.91 14.62 -13.15
CA VAL A 308 -13.21 16.04 -12.94
C VAL A 308 -12.34 16.91 -13.85
N LEU A 309 -11.07 16.54 -14.04
CA LEU A 309 -10.16 17.22 -14.97
C LEU A 309 -10.70 17.20 -16.41
N ILE A 310 -11.23 16.05 -16.84
CA ILE A 310 -11.81 15.89 -18.17
C ILE A 310 -13.25 16.41 -18.16
N SER A 311 -13.40 17.72 -18.40
CA SER A 311 -14.72 18.35 -18.50
C SER A 311 -15.47 17.90 -19.78
N ALA A 312 -16.80 17.99 -19.76
CA ALA A 312 -17.65 17.66 -20.92
C ALA A 312 -17.41 18.57 -22.15
N LYS A 313 -16.59 19.64 -22.01
CA LYS A 313 -16.18 20.55 -23.08
C LYS A 313 -14.80 20.23 -23.68
N CYS A 314 -14.10 19.20 -23.19
CA CYS A 314 -12.87 18.73 -23.84
C CYS A 314 -13.23 18.13 -25.21
N GLN A 315 -13.13 18.95 -26.26
CA GLN A 315 -13.20 18.50 -27.66
C GLN A 315 -11.87 17.89 -28.14
N GLY A 316 -10.83 17.98 -27.33
CA GLY A 316 -9.49 17.47 -27.62
C GLY A 316 -9.21 16.11 -27.01
N SER A 317 -7.96 15.71 -27.17
CA SER A 317 -7.42 14.44 -26.70
C SER A 317 -7.45 14.36 -25.16
N ARG A 318 -7.98 13.24 -24.63
CA ARG A 318 -8.20 13.05 -23.19
C ARG A 318 -6.92 12.64 -22.49
N LEU A 319 -6.12 11.80 -23.14
CA LEU A 319 -4.81 11.39 -22.62
C LEU A 319 -3.90 12.61 -22.51
N LYS A 320 -3.74 13.43 -23.58
CA LYS A 320 -2.99 14.68 -23.48
C LYS A 320 -3.49 15.58 -22.36
N THR A 321 -4.81 15.71 -22.19
CA THR A 321 -5.37 16.51 -21.07
C THR A 321 -4.88 15.99 -19.71
N ILE A 322 -4.83 14.67 -19.52
CA ILE A 322 -4.27 14.08 -18.29
C ILE A 322 -2.78 14.40 -18.17
N ILE A 323 -2.01 14.14 -19.23
CA ILE A 323 -0.55 14.34 -19.27
C ILE A 323 -0.16 15.81 -19.02
N ASP A 324 -0.87 16.77 -19.61
CA ASP A 324 -0.61 18.21 -19.45
C ASP A 324 -0.99 18.74 -18.06
N ASN A 325 -1.81 18.01 -17.30
CA ASN A 325 -2.33 18.44 -15.99
C ASN A 325 -1.95 17.47 -14.85
N THR A 326 -0.87 16.70 -15.01
CA THR A 326 -0.42 15.72 -14.01
C THR A 326 0.00 16.37 -12.68
N ASP A 327 0.47 17.61 -12.72
CA ASP A 327 0.84 18.41 -11.56
C ASP A 327 -0.39 18.77 -10.71
N LEU A 328 -1.45 19.25 -11.37
CA LEU A 328 -2.71 19.61 -10.74
C LEU A 328 -3.45 18.36 -10.25
N LEU A 329 -3.38 17.25 -11.01
CA LEU A 329 -3.89 15.95 -10.59
C LEU A 329 -3.19 15.47 -9.31
N LEU A 330 -1.86 15.53 -9.27
CA LEU A 330 -1.08 15.11 -8.10
C LEU A 330 -1.42 15.94 -6.88
N LYS A 331 -1.46 17.27 -7.02
CA LYS A 331 -1.84 18.18 -5.92
C LYS A 331 -3.26 17.88 -5.42
N SER A 332 -4.22 17.77 -6.33
CA SER A 332 -5.61 17.48 -5.98
C SER A 332 -5.75 16.11 -5.30
N LEU A 333 -4.97 15.12 -5.73
CA LEU A 333 -4.97 13.80 -5.11
C LEU A 333 -4.47 13.86 -3.67
N HIS A 334 -3.36 14.56 -3.41
CA HIS A 334 -2.87 14.75 -2.05
C HIS A 334 -3.91 15.41 -1.15
N ASP A 335 -4.51 16.52 -1.59
CA ASP A 335 -5.53 17.25 -0.82
C ASP A 335 -6.75 16.35 -0.50
N ASN A 336 -7.21 15.55 -1.47
CA ASN A 336 -8.36 14.66 -1.29
C ASN A 336 -8.03 13.44 -0.42
N LEU A 337 -6.82 12.90 -0.51
CA LEU A 337 -6.37 11.80 0.35
C LEU A 337 -6.22 12.27 1.81
N GLU A 338 -5.73 13.49 2.03
CA GLU A 338 -5.66 14.11 3.35
C GLU A 338 -7.07 14.38 3.92
N ALA A 339 -7.98 14.90 3.09
CA ALA A 339 -9.39 15.09 3.47
C ALA A 339 -10.07 13.74 3.79
N TYR A 340 -9.81 12.69 3.01
CA TYR A 340 -10.31 11.34 3.26
C TYR A 340 -9.79 10.78 4.59
N ALA A 341 -8.49 10.89 4.84
CA ALA A 341 -7.86 10.42 6.07
C ALA A 341 -8.42 11.18 7.30
N SER A 342 -8.48 12.51 7.24
CA SER A 342 -9.01 13.33 8.33
C SER A 342 -10.50 13.09 8.58
N GLY A 343 -11.30 12.92 7.52
CA GLY A 343 -12.72 12.55 7.61
C GLY A 343 -12.94 11.21 8.30
N ASN A 344 -12.17 10.19 7.92
CA ASN A 344 -12.25 8.86 8.53
C ASN A 344 -11.82 8.87 10.01
N VAL A 345 -10.77 9.60 10.35
CA VAL A 345 -10.34 9.78 11.75
C VAL A 345 -11.43 10.50 12.57
N SER A 346 -12.05 11.54 12.01
CA SER A 346 -13.15 12.27 12.66
C SER A 346 -14.36 11.35 12.91
N ASN A 347 -14.76 10.57 11.90
CA ASN A 347 -15.86 9.60 12.00
C ASN A 347 -15.57 8.53 13.06
N TYR A 348 -14.35 7.98 13.08
CA TYR A 348 -13.90 7.04 14.12
C TYR A 348 -14.08 7.61 15.54
N PHE A 349 -13.68 8.86 15.78
CA PHE A 349 -13.87 9.49 17.09
C PHE A 349 -15.35 9.80 17.39
N LYS A 350 -16.15 10.15 16.38
CA LYS A 350 -17.59 10.44 16.53
C LYS A 350 -18.38 9.18 16.91
N GLU A 351 -18.14 8.06 16.24
CA GLU A 351 -18.77 6.77 16.56
C GLU A 351 -18.35 6.29 17.95
N ARG A 352 -17.06 6.34 18.28
CA ARG A 352 -16.54 6.00 19.61
C ARG A 352 -17.21 6.82 20.71
N ASN A 353 -17.41 8.12 20.48
CA ASN A 353 -18.07 9.01 21.45
C ASN A 353 -19.58 8.74 21.56
N THR A 354 -20.22 8.32 20.46
CA THR A 354 -21.65 7.98 20.45
C THR A 354 -21.91 6.74 21.30
N LEU A 355 -21.14 5.67 21.11
CA LEU A 355 -21.21 4.46 21.93
C LEU A 355 -20.96 4.75 23.43
N LYS A 356 -19.98 5.61 23.75
CA LYS A 356 -19.73 6.06 25.14
C LYS A 356 -20.95 6.78 25.74
N LYS A 357 -21.63 7.64 24.98
CA LYS A 357 -22.84 8.35 25.44
C LYS A 357 -23.98 7.38 25.67
N GLU A 358 -24.18 6.41 24.79
CA GLU A 358 -25.23 5.40 24.93
C GLU A 358 -25.01 4.50 26.15
N MET A 359 -23.78 4.02 26.37
CA MET A 359 -23.43 3.28 27.59
C MET A 359 -23.70 4.11 28.86
N SER A 360 -23.37 5.41 28.83
CA SER A 360 -23.66 6.31 29.95
C SER A 360 -25.16 6.50 30.17
N LYS A 361 -25.96 6.53 29.10
CA LYS A 361 -27.42 6.65 29.16
C LYS A 361 -28.07 5.42 29.77
N ASP A 362 -27.55 4.22 29.47
CA ASP A 362 -28.03 2.99 30.08
C ASP A 362 -27.73 2.97 31.59
N ILE A 363 -26.52 3.39 31.99
CA ILE A 363 -26.14 3.54 33.41
C ILE A 363 -27.04 4.56 34.12
N SER A 364 -27.32 5.71 33.50
CA SER A 364 -28.23 6.70 34.09
C SER A 364 -29.67 6.21 34.17
N SER A 365 -30.10 5.37 33.23
CA SER A 365 -31.44 4.77 33.24
C SER A 365 -31.58 3.78 34.39
N ILE A 366 -30.55 2.97 34.68
CA ILE A 366 -30.49 2.12 35.89
C ILE A 366 -30.60 2.99 37.15
N ASN A 367 -29.88 4.12 37.23
CA ASN A 367 -29.99 5.05 38.36
C ASN A 367 -31.41 5.61 38.51
N SER A 368 -32.07 5.97 37.42
CA SER A 368 -33.45 6.44 37.47
C SER A 368 -34.41 5.37 37.99
N GLN A 369 -34.16 4.08 37.71
CA GLN A 369 -34.93 2.99 38.30
C GLN A 369 -34.70 2.89 39.80
N ILE A 370 -33.45 3.05 40.26
CA ILE A 370 -33.13 3.13 41.70
C ILE A 370 -33.91 4.28 42.36
N ASP A 371 -33.90 5.47 41.77
CA ASP A 371 -34.64 6.64 42.31
C ASP A 371 -36.14 6.41 42.36
N ASN A 372 -36.72 5.77 41.33
CA ASN A 372 -38.14 5.43 41.31
C ASN A 372 -38.50 4.44 42.42
N ILE A 373 -37.63 3.44 42.66
CA ILE A 373 -37.79 2.48 43.75
C ILE A 373 -37.72 3.20 45.12
N ILE A 374 -36.77 4.13 45.29
CA ILE A 374 -36.65 4.94 46.52
C ILE A 374 -37.91 5.79 46.74
N LYS A 375 -38.43 6.44 45.70
CA LYS A 375 -39.68 7.22 45.80
C LYS A 375 -40.88 6.37 46.17
N LEU A 376 -40.99 5.17 45.60
CA LEU A 376 -42.05 4.24 45.92
C LEU A 376 -41.98 3.78 47.39
N LEU A 377 -40.76 3.48 47.88
CA LEU A 377 -40.51 3.19 49.29
C LEU A 377 -40.95 4.35 50.20
N LEU A 378 -40.51 5.57 49.92
CA LEU A 378 -40.86 6.76 50.71
C LEU A 378 -42.38 7.01 50.74
N SER A 379 -43.05 6.85 49.59
CA SER A 379 -44.51 6.97 49.51
C SER A 379 -45.21 5.94 50.38
N ASN A 380 -44.79 4.68 50.32
CA ASN A 380 -45.38 3.59 51.10
C ASN A 380 -45.16 3.79 52.61
N PHE A 381 -43.98 4.26 53.03
CA PHE A 381 -43.70 4.61 54.43
C PHE A 381 -44.56 5.80 54.91
N THR A 382 -44.75 6.80 54.06
CA THR A 382 -45.59 7.97 54.41
C THR A 382 -47.05 7.55 54.58
N SER A 383 -47.55 6.67 53.71
CA SER A 383 -48.88 6.07 53.85
C SER A 383 -49.00 5.23 55.12
N LEU A 384 -47.97 4.45 55.50
CA LEU A 384 -47.94 3.70 56.76
C LEU A 384 -48.12 4.63 57.98
N ILE A 385 -47.36 5.72 58.01
CA ILE A 385 -47.42 6.71 59.10
C ILE A 385 -48.82 7.34 59.15
N GLY A 386 -49.37 7.75 58.01
CA GLY A 386 -50.70 8.33 57.92
C GLY A 386 -51.80 7.39 58.42
N ILE A 387 -51.72 6.11 58.06
CA ILE A 387 -52.69 5.08 58.49
C ILE A 387 -52.51 4.76 59.98
N SER A 388 -51.27 4.76 60.48
CA SER A 388 -51.00 4.58 61.91
C SER A 388 -51.62 5.71 62.74
N ILE A 389 -51.49 6.96 62.30
CA ILE A 389 -52.12 8.13 62.94
C ILE A 389 -53.65 8.02 62.87
N ALA A 390 -54.21 7.70 61.71
CA ALA A 390 -55.65 7.55 61.53
C ALA A 390 -56.24 6.42 62.40
N GLY A 391 -55.53 5.30 62.52
CA GLY A 391 -55.88 4.19 63.41
C GLY A 391 -55.87 4.59 64.89
N MET A 392 -54.84 5.33 65.32
CA MET A 392 -54.74 5.83 66.70
C MET A 392 -55.87 6.81 67.05
N VAL A 393 -56.15 7.77 66.16
CA VAL A 393 -57.27 8.73 66.35
C VAL A 393 -58.62 8.02 66.38
N GLY A 394 -58.83 7.05 65.48
CA GLY A 394 -60.05 6.24 65.45
C GLY A 394 -60.27 5.43 66.73
N TYR A 395 -59.19 4.87 67.30
CA TYR A 395 -59.23 4.15 68.56
C TYR A 395 -59.58 5.05 69.74
N ILE A 396 -58.94 6.22 69.86
CA ILE A 396 -59.24 7.20 70.91
C ILE A 396 -60.70 7.67 70.83
N ALA A 397 -61.24 7.86 69.62
CA ALA A 397 -62.58 8.40 69.42
C ALA A 397 -63.72 7.40 69.69
N LYS A 398 -63.51 6.10 69.46
CA LYS A 398 -64.59 5.08 69.54
C LYS A 398 -64.32 3.92 70.51
N GLY A 399 -63.09 3.78 71.02
CA GLY A 399 -62.71 2.72 71.96
C GLY A 399 -62.71 1.30 71.39
N ASP A 400 -62.85 1.14 70.06
CA ASP A 400 -62.98 -0.16 69.40
C ASP A 400 -61.76 -0.49 68.53
N ILE A 401 -61.09 -1.59 68.86
CA ILE A 401 -59.92 -2.14 68.17
C ILE A 401 -60.28 -2.63 66.75
N PHE A 402 -61.56 -2.90 66.48
CA PHE A 402 -62.01 -3.40 65.17
C PHE A 402 -61.70 -2.42 64.03
N PHE A 403 -61.73 -1.11 64.29
CA PHE A 403 -61.41 -0.09 63.30
C PHE A 403 -59.93 -0.10 62.89
N ILE A 404 -59.03 -0.35 63.84
CA ILE A 404 -57.59 -0.51 63.56
C ILE A 404 -57.38 -1.73 62.67
N LYS A 405 -58.04 -2.87 62.96
CA LYS A 405 -57.90 -4.11 62.18
C LYS A 405 -58.29 -3.93 60.71
N ILE A 406 -59.40 -3.26 60.42
CA ILE A 406 -59.84 -3.01 59.03
C ILE A 406 -58.84 -2.12 58.29
N LEU A 407 -58.35 -1.04 58.92
CA LEU A 407 -57.38 -0.15 58.30
C LEU A 407 -56.04 -0.83 58.02
N SER A 408 -55.58 -1.71 58.92
CA SER A 408 -54.38 -2.53 58.71
C SER A 408 -54.54 -3.46 57.51
N ILE A 409 -55.68 -4.16 57.38
CA ILE A 409 -55.97 -5.05 56.24
C ILE A 409 -55.98 -4.28 54.92
N LEU A 410 -56.66 -3.13 54.88
CA LEU A 410 -56.72 -2.31 53.68
C LEU A 410 -55.33 -1.78 53.27
N TYR A 411 -54.49 -1.44 54.24
CA TYR A 411 -53.12 -1.01 53.98
C TYR A 411 -52.24 -2.12 53.40
N VAL A 412 -52.26 -3.31 54.01
CA VAL A 412 -51.44 -4.43 53.52
C VAL A 412 -51.89 -4.86 52.14
N PHE A 413 -53.20 -4.91 51.90
CA PHE A 413 -53.73 -5.19 50.56
C PHE A 413 -53.28 -4.16 49.50
N GLN A 414 -53.28 -2.87 49.85
CA GLN A 414 -52.74 -1.81 48.99
C GLN A 414 -51.23 -1.99 48.73
N LEU A 415 -50.48 -2.38 49.76
CA LEU A 415 -49.04 -2.59 49.69
C LEU A 415 -48.69 -3.79 48.81
N ASP A 416 -49.42 -4.91 48.96
CA ASP A 416 -49.26 -6.10 48.15
C ASP A 416 -49.57 -5.84 46.67
N ILE A 417 -50.66 -5.12 46.36
CA ILE A 417 -50.99 -4.72 44.98
C ILE A 417 -49.88 -3.85 44.39
N ASN A 418 -49.41 -2.83 45.12
CA ASN A 418 -48.34 -1.95 44.66
C ASN A 418 -47.03 -2.70 44.41
N CYS A 419 -46.72 -3.71 45.23
CA CYS A 419 -45.52 -4.52 45.07
C CYS A 419 -45.64 -5.49 43.89
N LEU A 420 -46.79 -6.17 43.76
CA LEU A 420 -47.07 -7.10 42.67
C LEU A 420 -47.02 -6.42 41.29
N LEU A 421 -47.44 -5.16 41.19
CA LEU A 421 -47.44 -4.43 39.93
C LEU A 421 -46.09 -3.73 39.63
N ASN A 422 -45.51 -3.02 40.59
CA ASN A 422 -44.36 -2.14 40.30
C ASN A 422 -43.01 -2.85 40.36
N ILE A 423 -42.85 -3.88 41.20
CA ILE A 423 -41.56 -4.57 41.36
C ILE A 423 -41.20 -5.36 40.10
N PRO A 424 -42.08 -6.22 39.53
CA PRO A 424 -41.76 -6.97 38.31
C PRO A 424 -41.44 -6.07 37.11
N ILE A 425 -42.18 -4.97 36.94
CA ILE A 425 -41.96 -4.01 35.85
C ILE A 425 -40.56 -3.38 35.94
N ASN A 426 -40.13 -2.99 37.14
CA ASN A 426 -38.81 -2.39 37.34
C ASN A 426 -37.68 -3.41 37.17
N ILE A 427 -37.90 -4.68 37.54
CA ILE A 427 -36.94 -5.77 37.30
C ILE A 427 -36.77 -6.02 35.80
N ILE A 428 -37.88 -6.15 35.05
CA ILE A 428 -37.85 -6.37 33.60
C ILE A 428 -37.08 -5.25 32.90
N ARG A 429 -37.43 -3.99 33.19
CA ARG A 429 -36.74 -2.82 32.62
C ARG A 429 -35.25 -2.79 32.95
N SER A 430 -34.88 -3.16 34.18
CA SER A 430 -33.46 -3.22 34.56
C SER A 430 -32.69 -4.31 33.82
N LEU A 431 -33.32 -5.46 33.53
CA LEU A 431 -32.72 -6.54 32.75
C LEU A 431 -32.56 -6.13 31.27
N GLU A 432 -33.52 -5.42 30.70
CA GLU A 432 -33.42 -4.84 29.36
C GLU A 432 -32.20 -3.91 29.25
N TYR A 433 -32.06 -2.92 30.16
CA TYR A 433 -30.89 -2.03 30.17
C TYR A 433 -29.57 -2.77 30.41
N TYR A 434 -29.59 -3.85 31.19
CA TYR A 434 -28.40 -4.68 31.42
C TYR A 434 -27.93 -5.36 30.13
N ASN A 435 -28.87 -5.88 29.34
CA ASN A 435 -28.60 -6.56 28.07
C ASN A 435 -28.14 -5.56 27.00
N ASP A 436 -28.83 -4.42 26.85
CA ASP A 436 -28.46 -3.37 25.91
C ASP A 436 -27.03 -2.86 26.14
N PHE A 437 -26.66 -2.66 27.41
CA PHE A 437 -25.30 -2.26 27.77
C PHE A 437 -24.26 -3.32 27.34
N ASN A 438 -24.55 -4.61 27.53
CA ASN A 438 -23.63 -5.68 27.18
C ASN A 438 -23.44 -5.82 25.66
N VAL A 439 -24.51 -5.61 24.87
CA VAL A 439 -24.43 -5.56 23.41
C VAL A 439 -23.51 -4.43 22.97
N LYS A 440 -23.71 -3.21 23.50
CA LYS A 440 -22.87 -2.05 23.19
C LYS A 440 -21.41 -2.25 23.61
N VAL A 441 -21.16 -2.92 24.73
CA VAL A 441 -19.79 -3.25 25.16
C VAL A 441 -19.13 -4.24 24.20
N LYS A 442 -19.89 -5.19 23.65
CA LYS A 442 -19.40 -6.12 22.65
C LYS A 442 -19.03 -5.39 21.35
N GLU A 443 -19.94 -4.55 20.84
CA GLU A 443 -19.68 -3.70 19.66
C GLU A 443 -18.45 -2.80 19.85
N TYR A 444 -18.30 -2.21 21.03
CA TYR A 444 -17.14 -1.38 21.35
C TYR A 444 -15.83 -2.18 21.29
N LYS A 445 -15.80 -3.43 21.77
CA LYS A 445 -14.60 -4.27 21.75
C LYS A 445 -14.24 -4.77 20.36
N GLU A 446 -15.23 -4.96 19.51
CA GLU A 446 -15.01 -5.38 18.11
C GLU A 446 -14.38 -4.25 17.29
N LEU A 447 -14.75 -3.01 17.58
CA LEU A 447 -14.29 -1.83 16.83
C LEU A 447 -13.09 -1.12 17.47
N TYR A 448 -12.90 -1.25 18.79
CA TYR A 448 -11.91 -0.49 19.55
C TYR A 448 -11.24 -1.32 20.65
N PHE A 449 -10.01 -0.94 21.01
CA PHE A 449 -9.29 -1.55 22.13
C PHE A 449 -9.97 -1.27 23.48
N GLU A 450 -9.86 -2.23 24.41
CA GLU A 450 -10.27 -2.00 25.80
C GLU A 450 -9.44 -0.86 26.40
N ASP A 451 -10.12 0.18 26.87
CA ASP A 451 -9.50 1.34 27.50
C ASP A 451 -9.97 1.46 28.97
N SER A 452 -9.23 2.27 29.74
CA SER A 452 -9.56 2.56 31.15
C SER A 452 -10.94 3.24 31.32
N THR A 453 -11.54 3.75 30.24
CA THR A 453 -12.87 4.35 30.25
C THR A 453 -13.95 3.27 30.23
N LEU A 454 -13.76 2.23 29.40
CA LEU A 454 -14.64 1.07 29.31
C LEU A 454 -14.66 0.30 30.64
N GLU A 455 -13.51 0.14 31.30
CA GLU A 455 -13.43 -0.46 32.63
C GLU A 455 -14.21 0.33 33.68
N LYS A 456 -14.11 1.66 33.66
CA LYS A 456 -14.91 2.54 34.53
C LYS A 456 -16.40 2.39 34.28
N PHE A 457 -16.85 2.26 33.03
CA PHE A 457 -18.25 2.05 32.70
C PHE A 457 -18.76 0.69 33.19
N LYS A 458 -18.01 -0.40 32.96
CA LYS A 458 -18.33 -1.74 33.49
C LYS A 458 -18.43 -1.73 35.02
N SER A 459 -17.46 -1.12 35.69
CA SER A 459 -17.42 -1.00 37.16
C SER A 459 -18.64 -0.23 37.71
N ARG A 460 -18.97 0.92 37.11
CA ARG A 460 -20.16 1.71 37.49
C ARG A 460 -21.46 0.94 37.26
N LYS A 461 -21.62 0.28 36.12
CA LYS A 461 -22.79 -0.55 35.80
C LYS A 461 -22.98 -1.68 36.82
N ASN A 462 -21.90 -2.40 37.14
CA ASN A 462 -21.94 -3.49 38.11
C ASN A 462 -22.29 -2.99 39.52
N LYS A 463 -21.71 -1.87 39.95
CA LYS A 463 -22.04 -1.24 41.23
C LYS A 463 -23.52 -0.85 41.30
N ASN A 464 -24.03 -0.18 40.29
CA ASN A 464 -25.43 0.28 40.28
C ASN A 464 -26.43 -0.88 40.20
N THR A 465 -26.12 -1.91 39.41
CA THR A 465 -26.93 -3.14 39.35
C THR A 465 -26.96 -3.85 40.71
N SER A 466 -25.82 -3.93 41.40
CA SER A 466 -25.73 -4.53 42.74
C SER A 466 -26.56 -3.76 43.76
N ILE A 467 -26.49 -2.42 43.72
CA ILE A 467 -27.30 -1.54 44.58
C ILE A 467 -28.79 -1.77 44.34
N LEU A 468 -29.23 -1.82 43.08
CA LEU A 468 -30.62 -2.08 42.71
C LEU A 468 -31.11 -3.44 43.25
N CYS A 469 -30.32 -4.51 43.13
CA CYS A 469 -30.64 -5.81 43.70
C CYS A 469 -30.78 -5.77 45.23
N ILE A 470 -29.90 -5.04 45.93
CA ILE A 470 -29.98 -4.87 47.38
C ILE A 470 -31.29 -4.18 47.77
N TYR A 471 -31.69 -3.12 47.06
CA TYR A 471 -32.95 -2.42 47.33
C TYR A 471 -34.17 -3.33 47.11
N PHE A 472 -34.16 -4.19 46.09
CA PHE A 472 -35.24 -5.17 45.90
C PHE A 472 -35.33 -6.16 47.07
N ILE A 473 -34.20 -6.64 47.57
CA ILE A 473 -34.17 -7.55 48.74
C ILE A 473 -34.72 -6.85 49.98
N ILE A 474 -34.32 -5.60 50.22
CA ILE A 474 -34.80 -4.80 51.36
C ILE A 474 -36.33 -4.63 51.28
N ILE A 475 -36.86 -4.29 50.11
CA ILE A 475 -38.31 -4.16 49.90
C ILE A 475 -39.02 -5.47 50.21
N PHE A 476 -38.52 -6.58 49.68
CA PHE A 476 -39.10 -7.89 49.90
C PHE A 476 -39.13 -8.27 51.39
N LEU A 477 -38.05 -8.01 52.11
CA LEU A 477 -37.98 -8.26 53.55
C LEU A 477 -38.96 -7.38 54.34
N ILE A 478 -39.07 -6.09 54.01
CA ILE A 478 -40.02 -5.17 54.65
C ILE A 478 -41.47 -5.68 54.47
N ILE A 479 -41.83 -6.13 53.26
CA ILE A 479 -43.16 -6.67 52.96
C ILE A 479 -43.45 -7.90 53.82
N ILE A 480 -42.49 -8.83 53.94
CA ILE A 480 -42.64 -10.02 54.77
C ILE A 480 -42.85 -9.65 56.24
N ILE A 481 -42.06 -8.70 56.76
CA ILE A 481 -42.17 -8.24 58.15
C ILE A 481 -43.53 -7.60 58.40
N ILE A 482 -44.01 -6.74 57.50
CA ILE A 482 -45.31 -6.07 57.63
C ILE A 482 -46.44 -7.11 57.61
N ASN A 483 -46.42 -8.05 56.66
CA ASN A 483 -47.41 -9.14 56.57
C ASN A 483 -47.40 -10.02 57.84
N PHE A 484 -46.21 -10.34 58.37
CA PHE A 484 -46.08 -11.11 59.61
C PHE A 484 -46.63 -10.36 60.84
N LEU A 485 -46.32 -9.06 60.96
CA LEU A 485 -46.83 -8.20 62.04
C LEU A 485 -48.36 -8.08 61.97
N GLU A 486 -48.92 -7.96 60.76
CA GLU A 486 -50.36 -7.92 60.57
C GLU A 486 -51.03 -9.23 60.99
N TYR A 487 -50.48 -10.38 60.57
CA TYR A 487 -50.95 -11.68 61.00
C TYR A 487 -50.98 -11.80 62.53
N LYS A 488 -49.92 -11.36 63.21
CA LYS A 488 -49.85 -11.31 64.67
C LYS A 488 -50.90 -10.37 65.26
N LEU A 489 -51.10 -9.18 64.69
CA LEU A 489 -52.11 -8.22 65.15
C LEU A 489 -53.55 -8.74 64.95
N LEU A 490 -53.81 -9.54 63.93
CA LEU A 490 -55.15 -10.06 63.64
C LEU A 490 -55.52 -11.25 64.54
N PHE A 491 -54.57 -12.17 64.80
CA PHE A 491 -54.83 -13.47 65.39
C PHE A 491 -54.23 -13.70 66.80
N ASP A 492 -53.34 -12.83 67.29
CA ASP A 492 -52.66 -13.00 68.59
C ASP A 492 -53.12 -11.94 69.62
N ILE A 493 -54.06 -12.33 70.48
CA ILE A 493 -54.67 -11.44 71.50
C ILE A 493 -53.65 -11.05 72.59
N GLU A 494 -52.69 -11.92 72.91
CA GLU A 494 -51.61 -11.64 73.87
C GLU A 494 -50.65 -10.57 73.32
N PHE A 495 -50.35 -10.61 72.02
CA PHE A 495 -49.53 -9.61 71.36
C PHE A 495 -50.16 -8.20 71.42
N ILE A 496 -51.46 -8.08 71.16
CA ILE A 496 -52.20 -6.80 71.27
C ILE A 496 -52.16 -6.29 72.72
N LYS A 497 -52.39 -7.16 73.71
CA LYS A 497 -52.36 -6.79 75.13
C LYS A 497 -50.97 -6.31 75.57
N ASN A 498 -49.90 -6.97 75.12
CA ASN A 498 -48.52 -6.57 75.41
C ASN A 498 -48.15 -5.21 74.82
N ILE A 499 -48.61 -4.89 73.61
CA ILE A 499 -48.36 -3.57 72.99
C ILE A 499 -49.12 -2.48 73.75
N LEU A 500 -50.37 -2.72 74.12
CA LEU A 500 -51.17 -1.77 74.88
C LEU A 500 -50.62 -1.55 76.31
N SER A 501 -50.09 -2.59 76.96
CA SER A 501 -49.48 -2.46 78.29
C SER A 501 -48.14 -1.72 78.33
N ILE A 502 -47.51 -1.48 77.17
CA ILE A 502 -46.30 -0.65 77.06
C ILE A 502 -46.67 0.85 76.91
N LEU A 503 -47.93 1.14 76.56
CA LEU A 503 -48.44 2.49 76.31
C LEU A 503 -49.19 3.09 77.52
N ASP A 504 -49.58 2.27 78.49
CA ASP A 504 -49.94 2.68 79.86
C ASP A 504 -48.69 2.81 80.73
#